data_AF-A0A354Q8E5-F1
#
_entry.id   AF-A0A354Q8E5-F1
#
_cell.length_a   1.000
_cell.length_b   1.000
_cell.length_c   1.000
_cell.angle_alpha   90.00
_cell.angle_beta   90.00
_cell.angle_gamma   90.00
#
_symmetry.space_group_name_H-M   'P 1'
#
loop_
_entity.id
_entity.type
_entity.pdbx_description
1 polymer ?
#
loop_
_entity_poly.entity_id
_entity_poly.type
_entity_poly.pdbx_seq_one_letter_code
_entity_poly.pdbx_strand_id
1 'polypeptide(L)' 'ANAFLKTLEEPAPKTLLILIADSSQQLLETIVSRCQQIRFRPLSEEISERILRETTNLSTARIQLLSAFSMGSVN' A
#
# COMPACT_ATOMS: atom_id res chain seq x y z
N ALA A 1 16.33 25.02 3.82
CA ALA A 1 15.16 24.34 3.21
C ALA A 1 15.58 22.93 2.80
N ASN A 2 14.84 21.88 3.21
CA ASN A 2 15.17 20.50 2.88
C ASN A 2 15.12 20.29 1.36
N ALA A 3 16.21 19.78 0.76
CA ALA A 3 16.32 19.61 -0.68
C ALA A 3 15.18 18.75 -1.26
N PHE A 4 14.75 17.72 -0.53
CA PHE A 4 13.64 16.85 -0.93
C PHE A 4 12.29 17.59 -1.07
N LEU A 5 12.00 18.53 -0.16
CA LEU A 5 10.75 19.29 -0.24
C LEU A 5 10.69 20.18 -1.49
N LYS A 6 11.83 20.75 -1.90
CA LYS A 6 11.92 21.50 -3.16
C LYS A 6 11.60 20.61 -4.37
N THR A 7 12.09 19.37 -4.36
CA THR A 7 11.80 18.40 -5.43
C THR A 7 10.32 18.00 -5.47
N LEU A 8 9.63 17.96 -4.33
CA LEU A 8 8.18 17.70 -4.28
C LEU A 8 7.36 18.89 -4.80
N GLU A 9 7.79 20.12 -4.52
CA GLU A 9 7.13 21.35 -4.99
C GLU A 9 7.33 21.59 -6.49
N GLU A 10 8.55 21.40 -6.97
CA GLU A 10 8.97 21.69 -8.33
C GLU A 10 9.71 20.46 -8.90
N PRO A 11 8.98 19.36 -9.20
CA PRO A 11 9.59 18.19 -9.79
C PRO A 11 10.10 18.53 -11.21
N ALA A 12 11.19 17.87 -11.61
CA ALA A 12 11.73 18.05 -12.96
C ALA A 12 10.68 17.65 -14.02
N PRO A 13 10.71 18.26 -15.23
CA PRO A 13 9.77 17.93 -16.29
C PRO A 13 9.71 16.43 -16.58
N LYS A 14 8.49 15.90 -16.80
CA LYS A 14 8.24 14.46 -17.06
C LYS A 14 8.63 13.53 -15.90
N THR A 15 8.61 14.01 -14.66
CA THR A 15 8.87 13.18 -13.48
C THR A 15 7.57 12.83 -12.77
N LEU A 16 7.39 11.55 -12.40
CA LEU A 16 6.38 11.09 -11.46
C LEU A 16 7.08 10.57 -10.21
N LEU A 17 6.78 11.16 -9.07
CA LEU A 17 7.28 10.71 -7.77
C LEU A 17 6.22 9.82 -7.12
N ILE A 18 6.60 8.58 -6.79
CA ILE A 18 5.75 7.65 -6.06
C ILE A 18 6.41 7.43 -4.70
N LEU A 19 5.71 7.84 -3.64
CA LEU A 19 6.12 7.60 -2.26
C LEU A 19 5.26 6.49 -1.67
N ILE A 20 5.91 5.54 -1.01
CA ILE A 20 5.26 4.46 -0.27
C ILE A 20 5.61 4.66 1.21
N ALA A 21 4.60 4.60 2.07
CA ALA A 21 4.75 4.70 3.51
C ALA A 21 3.72 3.80 4.19
N ASP A 22 4.10 3.16 5.29
CA ASP A 22 3.19 2.33 6.09
C ASP A 22 2.06 3.16 6.70
N SER A 23 2.34 4.42 7.04
CA SER A 23 1.35 5.39 7.45
C SER A 23 1.76 6.83 7.09
N SER A 24 0.79 7.62 6.61
CA SER A 24 0.99 9.06 6.39
C SER A 24 1.20 9.85 7.69
N GLN A 25 0.80 9.31 8.85
CA GLN A 25 0.99 9.97 10.16
C GLN A 25 2.45 9.98 10.62
N GLN A 26 3.28 9.09 10.06
CA GLN A 26 4.72 9.04 10.33
C GLN A 26 5.52 9.99 9.44
N LEU A 27 4.88 10.60 8.44
CA LEU A 27 5.50 11.56 7.55
C LEU A 27 5.32 12.98 8.09
N LEU A 28 6.27 13.86 7.74
CA LEU A 28 6.13 15.29 7.99
C LEU A 28 4.90 15.83 7.25
N GLU A 29 4.11 16.67 7.91
CA GLU A 29 2.93 17.31 7.31
C GLU A 29 3.27 18.04 6.01
N THR A 30 4.49 18.59 5.90
CA THR A 30 4.98 19.26 4.69
C THR A 30 5.16 18.33 3.49
N ILE A 31 5.46 17.05 3.71
CA ILE A 31 5.47 16.04 2.65
C ILE A 31 4.03 15.67 2.28
N VAL A 32 3.21 15.42 3.30
CA VAL A 32 1.82 14.98 3.13
C VAL A 32 0.98 16.01 2.37
N SER A 33 1.18 17.31 2.61
CA SER A 33 0.43 18.38 1.95
C SER A 33 0.80 18.60 0.47
N ARG A 34 1.94 18.08 0.02
CA ARG A 34 2.45 18.19 -1.36
C ARG A 34 2.28 16.91 -2.17
N CYS A 35 1.74 15.86 -1.57
CA CYS A 35 1.51 14.58 -2.22
C CYS A 35 0.02 14.29 -2.34
N GLN A 36 -0.39 13.71 -3.47
CA GLN A 36 -1.71 13.12 -3.58
C GLN A 36 -1.75 11.80 -2.79
N GLN A 37 -2.64 11.71 -1.81
CA GLN A 37 -2.79 10.50 -1.00
C GLN A 37 -3.65 9.46 -1.73
N ILE A 38 -3.06 8.29 -2.01
CA ILE A 38 -3.77 7.11 -2.49
C ILE A 38 -3.76 6.09 -1.36
N ARG A 39 -4.94 5.82 -0.79
CA ARG A 39 -5.09 4.84 0.30
C ARG A 39 -5.36 3.47 -0.26
N PHE A 40 -4.40 2.56 -0.12
CA PHE A 40 -4.62 1.14 -0.33
C PHE A 40 -5.36 0.57 0.87
N ARG A 41 -6.57 0.04 0.63
CA ARG A 41 -7.33 -0.64 1.68
C ARG A 41 -6.97 -2.13 1.64
N PRO A 42 -7.00 -2.81 2.81
CA PRO A 42 -6.95 -4.26 2.87
C PRO A 42 -7.93 -4.90 1.90
N LEU A 43 -7.52 -6.02 1.30
CA LEU A 43 -8.43 -6.84 0.50
C LEU A 43 -9.55 -7.38 1.38
N SER A 44 -10.73 -7.56 0.81
CA SER A 44 -11.79 -8.31 1.48
C SER A 44 -11.35 -9.76 1.68
N GLU A 45 -11.95 -10.43 2.66
CA GLU A 45 -11.70 -11.85 2.90
C GLU A 45 -11.98 -12.69 1.65
N GLU A 46 -13.09 -12.40 0.95
CA GLU A 46 -13.47 -13.06 -0.30
C GLU A 46 -12.40 -12.93 -1.40
N ILE A 47 -11.87 -11.71 -1.59
CA ILE A 47 -10.82 -11.49 -2.60
C ILE A 47 -9.53 -12.17 -2.17
N SER A 48 -9.20 -12.13 -0.89
CA SER A 48 -8.00 -12.76 -0.34
C SER A 48 -8.03 -14.27 -0.50
N GLU A 49 -9.16 -14.90 -0.17
CA GLU A 49 -9.40 -16.32 -0.37
C GLU A 49 -9.28 -16.72 -1.84
N ARG A 50 -9.91 -15.96 -2.75
CA ARG A 50 -9.81 -16.20 -4.19
C ARG A 50 -8.36 -16.17 -4.68
N ILE A 51 -7.60 -15.14 -4.29
CA ILE A 51 -6.19 -15.02 -4.68
C ILE A 51 -5.39 -16.21 -4.14
N LEU A 52 -5.53 -16.55 -2.86
CA LEU A 52 -4.81 -17.67 -2.25
C LEU A 52 -5.15 -19.01 -2.92
N ARG A 53 -6.39 -19.22 -3.38
CA ARG A 53 -6.78 -20.40 -4.16
C ARG A 53 -6.13 -20.45 -5.55
N GLU A 54 -5.95 -19.30 -6.19
CA GLU A 54 -5.38 -19.18 -7.53
C GLU A 54 -3.84 -19.22 -7.53
N THR A 55 -3.19 -18.75 -6.47
CA THR A 55 -1.73 -18.56 -6.42
C THR A 55 -1.00 -19.59 -5.58
N THR A 56 -1.70 -20.41 -4.78
CA THR A 56 -1.06 -21.37 -3.87
C THR A 56 -1.72 -22.76 -3.94
N ASN A 57 -0.95 -23.81 -3.63
CA ASN A 57 -1.46 -25.19 -3.49
C ASN A 57 -1.85 -25.53 -2.04
N LEU A 58 -2.40 -24.56 -1.29
CA LEU A 58 -2.81 -24.78 0.09
C LEU A 58 -4.15 -25.49 0.19
N SER A 59 -4.37 -26.22 1.29
CA SER A 59 -5.67 -26.81 1.57
C SER A 59 -6.72 -25.74 1.87
N THR A 60 -7.98 -26.02 1.57
CA THR A 60 -9.11 -25.10 1.87
C THR A 60 -9.09 -24.60 3.32
N ALA A 61 -8.83 -25.49 4.29
CA ALA A 61 -8.75 -25.10 5.70
C ALA A 61 -7.62 -24.09 5.98
N ARG A 62 -6.46 -24.23 5.32
CA ARG A 62 -5.36 -23.26 5.45
C ARG A 62 -5.69 -21.94 4.78
N ILE A 63 -6.35 -21.97 3.62
CA ILE A 63 -6.76 -20.76 2.92
C ILE A 63 -7.74 -19.95 3.77
N GLN A 64 -8.76 -20.61 4.35
CA GLN A 64 -9.74 -19.96 5.24
C GLN A 64 -9.08 -19.35 6.48
N LEU A 65 -8.10 -20.06 7.06
CA LEU A 65 -7.35 -19.52 8.19
C LEU A 65 -6.57 -18.27 7.76
N LEU A 66 -5.83 -18.34 6.66
CA LEU A 66 -5.02 -17.22 6.18
C LEU A 66 -5.88 -16.03 5.75
N SER A 67 -7.00 -16.24 5.06
CA SER A 67 -7.90 -15.14 4.67
C SER A 67 -8.47 -14.42 5.89
N ALA A 68 -8.82 -15.15 6.95
CA ALA A 68 -9.34 -14.58 8.19
C ALA A 68 -8.30 -13.78 8.99
N PHE A 69 -7.03 -14.23 9.02
CA PHE A 69 -6.00 -13.63 9.88
C PHE A 69 -4.98 -12.74 9.17
N SER A 70 -4.99 -12.71 7.84
CA SER A 70 -4.03 -11.95 7.05
C SER A 70 -4.24 -10.44 7.04
N MET A 71 -5.36 -9.95 7.60
CA MET A 71 -5.78 -8.55 7.50
C MET A 71 -5.76 -8.04 6.05
N GLY A 72 -6.18 -8.88 5.10
CA GLY A 72 -6.25 -8.55 3.68
C GLY A 72 -4.89 -8.52 2.95
N SER A 73 -3.84 -9.09 3.55
CA SER A 73 -2.51 -9.25 2.93
C SER A 73 -2.32 -10.67 2.38
N VAL A 74 -1.95 -10.82 1.12
CA VAL A 74 -1.81 -12.14 0.46
C VAL A 74 -0.42 -12.43 -0.09
N ASN A 75 0.57 -11.64 0.33
CA ASN A 75 2.00 -11.85 0.01
C ASN A 75 2.68 -12.77 1.03
#